data_AF-A0AAD9P0D1-F1
#
_entry.id   AF-A0AAD9P0D1-F1
#
_cell.length_a   1.000
_cell.length_b   1.000
_cell.length_c   1.000
_cell.angle_alpha   90.00
_cell.angle_beta   90.00
_cell.angle_gamma   90.00
#
_symmetry.space_group_name_H-M   'P 1'
#
loop_
_entity.id
_entity.type
_entity.pdbx_description
1 polymer ?
#
loop_
_entity_poly.entity_id
_entity_poly.type
_entity_poly.pdbx_seq_one_letter_code
_entity_poly.pdbx_strand_id
1 'polypeptide(L)'
;MKRSVTGVKAASRGGLESSPRTPVSSSGKLVPGEGSTASAAVSDDDSDEEQVLFFEDPQQLLDIFAELEEQNLSLIQNSQETEEALEEMKQTIKATQTKMDKETSILKEQIDKLKNAIKREVDKAKDLETKARLFSFGEFKSEDQELMLEALNKKVEDVYKHCIGENEANIGTLQMLTNIENRLEELFEEIEILPQDKVEAAEKAKEKERRMRQREDKVEQQKIHQEERIRRALERAKAEPKKRTGRPLVFRSEPPSFLKEEDDGSEQATREEEELAYYFT
;
A
#
# COMPACT_ATOMS: atom_id res chain seq x y z
N MET A 1 -21.96 -15.16 39.34
CA MET A 1 -20.49 -15.01 39.51
C MET A 1 -20.17 -13.59 39.95
N LYS A 2 -19.47 -13.45 41.08
CA LYS A 2 -18.94 -12.18 41.60
C LYS A 2 -17.62 -11.88 40.90
N ARG A 3 -17.42 -10.71 40.28
CA ARG A 3 -16.08 -10.10 40.12
C ARG A 3 -16.17 -8.59 40.28
N SER A 4 -15.38 -8.14 41.23
CA SER A 4 -15.19 -6.82 41.78
C SER A 4 -14.37 -5.91 40.86
N VAL A 5 -14.81 -4.66 40.69
CA VAL A 5 -14.01 -3.58 40.12
C VAL A 5 -13.31 -2.88 41.29
N THR A 6 -12.00 -3.05 41.39
CA THR A 6 -11.14 -2.36 42.36
C THR A 6 -10.76 -0.98 41.83
N GLY A 7 -11.11 0.04 42.61
CA GLY A 7 -10.69 1.43 42.39
C GLY A 7 -9.20 1.64 42.68
N VAL A 8 -8.57 2.49 41.88
CA VAL A 8 -7.19 2.94 42.11
C VAL A 8 -7.25 4.27 42.85
N LYS A 9 -6.81 4.22 44.11
CA LYS A 9 -6.72 5.34 45.04
C LYS A 9 -5.35 6.00 44.86
N ALA A 10 -5.34 7.30 44.58
CA ALA A 10 -4.13 8.12 44.57
C ALA A 10 -3.51 8.16 45.99
N ALA A 11 -2.25 7.78 46.08
CA ALA A 11 -1.45 7.88 47.29
C ALA A 11 -0.39 8.96 47.09
N SER A 12 -0.45 10.02 47.89
CA SER A 12 0.67 10.90 48.15
C SER A 12 1.68 10.16 49.03
N ARG A 13 2.98 10.35 48.75
CA ARG A 13 4.06 10.14 49.70
C ARG A 13 5.26 10.96 49.26
N GLY A 14 5.74 11.79 50.18
CA GLY A 14 6.97 12.57 50.02
C GLY A 14 8.22 11.76 50.35
N GLY A 15 9.34 12.33 49.93
CA GLY A 15 10.73 12.05 50.28
C GLY A 15 11.54 13.09 49.50
N LEU A 16 12.02 14.16 50.13
CA LEU A 16 13.33 14.24 50.79
C LEU A 16 14.43 13.60 49.95
N GLU A 17 15.01 14.37 49.02
CA GLU A 17 16.41 14.18 48.63
C GLU A 17 17.12 15.53 48.51
N SER A 18 18.11 15.64 49.39
CA SER A 18 19.13 16.66 49.51
C SER A 18 20.06 16.65 48.30
N SER A 19 20.15 17.76 47.58
CA SER A 19 21.24 17.96 46.60
C SER A 19 22.55 18.34 47.30
N PRO A 20 23.71 17.92 46.76
CA PRO A 20 25.00 18.07 47.40
C PRO A 20 25.50 19.50 47.30
N ARG A 21 26.14 19.94 48.38
CA ARG A 21 26.87 21.20 48.51
C ARG A 21 28.01 21.23 47.49
N THR A 22 28.00 22.23 46.61
CA THR A 22 29.18 22.68 45.87
C THR A 22 30.23 23.20 46.86
N PRO A 23 31.50 22.79 46.81
CA PRO A 23 32.54 23.45 47.57
C PRO A 23 32.78 24.84 46.98
N VAL A 24 32.64 25.82 47.86
CA VAL A 24 32.93 27.22 47.64
C VAL A 24 34.41 27.36 47.32
N SER A 25 34.74 27.71 46.06
CA SER A 25 36.04 28.28 45.74
C SER A 25 36.10 29.65 46.41
N SER A 26 36.74 29.69 47.59
CA SER A 26 37.08 30.92 48.26
C SER A 26 38.06 31.68 47.37
N SER A 27 37.64 32.86 46.89
CA SER A 27 38.53 33.83 46.29
C SER A 27 39.61 34.17 47.31
N GLY A 28 40.82 33.64 47.08
CA GLY A 28 42.04 34.01 47.78
C GLY A 28 42.21 35.51 47.68
N LYS A 29 42.07 36.16 48.82
CA LYS A 29 42.34 37.58 49.04
C LYS A 29 43.81 37.82 48.68
N LEU A 30 44.05 38.63 47.65
CA LEU A 30 45.36 39.18 47.33
C LEU A 30 45.88 39.90 48.58
N VAL A 31 46.85 39.28 49.25
CA VAL A 31 47.70 39.93 50.24
C VAL A 31 48.63 40.87 49.45
N PRO A 32 48.63 42.18 49.71
CA PRO A 32 49.67 43.04 49.16
C PRO A 32 50.99 42.59 49.76
N GLY A 33 51.91 42.18 48.90
CA GLY A 33 53.29 41.90 49.30
C GLY A 33 53.88 43.11 50.00
N GLU A 34 54.25 42.91 51.25
CA GLU A 34 55.17 43.80 51.95
C GLU A 34 56.53 43.63 51.28
N GLY A 35 56.76 44.43 50.24
CA GLY A 35 58.09 44.72 49.72
C GLY A 35 58.84 45.47 50.80
N SER A 36 59.49 44.72 51.70
CA SER A 36 60.49 45.26 52.61
C SER A 36 61.71 45.65 51.78
N THR A 37 61.67 46.85 51.20
CA THR A 37 62.88 47.55 50.78
C THR A 37 63.61 47.94 52.05
N ALA A 38 64.56 47.09 52.45
CA ALA A 38 65.55 47.40 53.46
C ALA A 38 66.40 48.59 52.95
N SER A 39 65.91 49.79 53.22
CA SER A 39 66.75 50.98 53.27
C SER A 39 67.52 50.89 54.57
N ALA A 40 68.77 50.42 54.48
CA ALA A 40 69.75 50.50 55.55
C ALA A 40 70.04 51.99 55.84
N ALA A 41 69.18 52.61 56.64
CA ALA A 41 69.55 53.74 57.46
C ALA A 41 70.35 53.16 58.63
N VAL A 42 71.66 53.42 58.63
CA VAL A 42 72.53 53.17 59.77
C VAL A 42 72.11 54.11 60.90
N SER A 43 71.15 53.66 61.71
CA SER A 43 70.92 54.18 63.05
C SER A 43 71.86 53.43 63.99
N ASP A 44 72.86 54.15 64.47
CA ASP A 44 73.73 53.78 65.58
C ASP A 44 72.87 53.73 66.85
N ASP A 45 72.22 52.59 67.08
CA ASP A 45 71.50 52.25 68.31
C ASP A 45 72.26 51.09 68.95
N ASP A 46 73.15 51.45 69.88
CA ASP A 46 74.00 50.58 70.69
C ASP A 46 73.13 49.90 71.76
N SER A 47 72.18 49.07 71.31
CA SER A 47 71.43 48.13 72.14
C SER A 47 72.07 46.76 71.94
N ASP A 48 72.72 46.24 72.98
CA ASP A 48 73.27 44.88 73.10
C ASP A 48 72.17 43.79 73.04
N GLU A 49 71.32 43.82 72.01
CA GLU A 49 70.51 42.67 71.62
C GLU A 49 71.38 41.81 70.68
N GLU A 50 71.98 40.78 71.26
CA GLU A 50 72.73 39.74 70.56
C GLU A 50 71.97 39.33 69.29
N GLN A 51 72.52 39.65 68.11
CA GLN A 51 71.90 39.31 66.83
C GLN A 51 71.82 37.79 66.71
N VAL A 52 70.66 37.23 67.07
CA VAL A 52 70.40 35.80 67.00
C VAL A 52 70.41 35.41 65.52
N LEU A 53 71.42 34.62 65.13
CA LEU A 53 71.48 34.05 63.80
C LEU A 53 70.23 33.17 63.60
N PHE A 54 69.48 33.43 62.53
CA PHE A 54 68.23 32.71 62.23
C PHE A 54 68.46 31.19 62.07
N PHE A 55 69.70 30.80 61.76
CA PHE A 55 70.14 29.41 61.72
C PHE A 55 71.39 29.25 62.58
N GLU A 56 71.39 28.26 63.47
CA GLU A 56 72.52 27.95 64.35
C GLU A 56 73.45 26.87 63.76
N ASP A 57 72.93 26.03 62.85
CA ASP A 57 73.66 25.00 62.12
C ASP A 57 73.34 25.10 60.61
N PRO A 58 74.35 25.15 59.71
CA PRO A 58 74.17 25.09 58.27
C PRO A 58 73.26 23.97 57.77
N GLN A 59 73.12 22.86 58.52
CA GLN A 59 72.23 21.74 58.17
C GLN A 59 70.74 22.13 58.18
N GLN A 60 70.32 23.04 59.06
CA GLN A 60 68.91 23.45 59.18
C GLN A 60 68.35 24.01 57.87
N LEU A 61 69.18 24.74 57.12
CA LEU A 61 68.78 25.31 55.82
C LEU A 61 68.70 24.23 54.73
N LEU A 62 69.62 23.26 54.75
CA LEU A 62 69.61 22.14 53.79
C LEU A 62 68.39 21.23 54.02
N ASP A 63 68.01 21.00 55.27
CA ASP A 63 66.81 20.22 55.61
C ASP A 63 65.53 20.92 55.14
N ILE A 64 65.44 22.26 55.31
CA ILE A 64 64.31 23.06 54.78
C ILE A 64 64.26 22.97 53.25
N PHE A 65 65.41 23.05 52.56
CA PHE A 65 65.46 22.90 51.10
C PHE A 65 65.07 21.49 50.65
N ALA A 66 65.49 20.45 51.37
CA ALA A 66 65.11 19.07 51.09
C ALA A 66 63.61 18.84 51.29
N GLU A 67 63.02 19.39 52.38
CA GLU A 67 61.58 19.32 52.62
C GLU A 67 60.79 20.10 51.56
N LEU A 68 61.28 21.27 51.12
CA LEU A 68 60.70 22.02 50.01
C LEU A 68 60.81 21.27 48.68
N GLU A 69 61.91 20.57 48.43
CA GLU A 69 62.10 19.75 47.24
C GLU A 69 61.10 18.58 47.25
N GLU A 70 60.95 17.88 48.37
CA GLU A 70 59.98 16.80 48.55
C GLU A 70 58.53 17.30 48.37
N GLN A 71 58.18 18.46 48.96
CA GLN A 71 56.87 19.07 48.80
C GLN A 71 56.60 19.49 47.34
N ASN A 72 57.57 20.06 46.65
CA ASN A 72 57.42 20.43 45.24
C ASN A 72 57.26 19.19 44.35
N LEU A 73 58.03 18.13 44.59
CA LEU A 73 57.88 16.85 43.90
C LEU A 73 56.48 16.25 44.11
N SER A 74 55.99 16.27 45.35
CA SER A 74 54.63 15.84 45.70
C SER A 74 53.55 16.65 44.99
N LEU A 75 53.71 17.98 44.92
CA LEU A 75 52.79 18.86 44.19
C LEU A 75 52.79 18.58 42.68
N ILE A 76 53.96 18.36 42.09
CA ILE A 76 54.09 18.01 40.66
C ILE A 76 53.37 16.69 40.39
N GLN A 77 53.61 15.68 41.23
CA GLN A 77 52.97 14.37 41.08
C GLN A 77 51.45 14.47 41.23
N ASN A 78 50.95 15.19 42.24
CA ASN A 78 49.52 15.40 42.42
C ASN A 78 48.89 16.18 41.25
N SER A 79 49.59 17.18 40.71
CA SER A 79 49.15 17.91 39.53
C SER A 79 49.06 17.01 38.30
N GLN A 80 50.01 16.09 38.11
CA GLN A 80 50.00 15.14 37.00
C GLN A 80 48.87 14.12 37.15
N GLU A 81 48.73 13.51 38.35
CA GLU A 81 47.64 12.56 38.63
C GLU A 81 46.25 13.18 38.44
N THR A 82 46.07 14.44 38.87
CA THR A 82 44.81 15.16 38.66
C THR A 82 44.58 15.58 37.22
N GLU A 83 45.63 15.90 36.46
CA GLU A 83 45.56 16.17 35.02
C GLU A 83 45.17 14.92 34.23
N GLU A 84 45.80 13.77 34.50
CA GLU A 84 45.46 12.49 33.89
C GLU A 84 44.01 12.10 34.16
N ALA A 85 43.55 12.18 35.41
CA ALA A 85 42.17 11.89 35.77
C ALA A 85 41.17 12.81 35.06
N LEU A 86 41.53 14.08 34.86
CA LEU A 86 40.70 15.05 34.15
C LEU A 86 40.67 14.77 32.64
N GLU A 87 41.77 14.30 32.07
CA GLU A 87 41.84 13.91 30.65
C GLU A 87 41.03 12.63 30.39
N GLU A 88 41.14 11.62 31.25
CA GLU A 88 40.30 10.42 31.20
C GLU A 88 38.80 10.77 31.30
N MET A 89 38.43 11.64 32.24
CA MET A 89 37.04 12.09 32.39
C MET A 89 36.56 12.83 31.14
N LYS A 90 37.39 13.69 30.54
CA LYS A 90 37.05 14.36 29.26
C LYS A 90 36.86 13.34 28.13
N GLN A 91 37.72 12.32 28.06
CA GLN A 91 37.62 11.28 27.03
C GLN A 91 36.35 10.46 27.18
N THR A 92 36.02 10.04 28.41
CA THR A 92 34.78 9.29 28.68
C THR A 92 33.52 10.10 28.36
N ILE A 93 33.50 11.40 28.68
CA ILE A 93 32.41 12.31 28.30
C ILE A 93 32.27 12.39 26.78
N LYS A 94 33.37 12.62 26.05
CA LYS A 94 33.34 12.69 24.57
C LYS A 94 32.87 11.39 23.94
N ALA A 95 33.34 10.25 24.44
CA ALA A 95 32.92 8.93 23.97
C ALA A 95 31.43 8.69 24.22
N THR A 96 30.95 9.04 25.42
CA THR A 96 29.53 8.91 25.79
C THR A 96 28.65 9.81 24.96
N GLN A 97 29.05 11.07 24.74
CA GLN A 97 28.34 12.01 23.89
C GLN A 97 28.23 11.49 22.45
N THR A 98 29.34 11.02 21.89
CA THR A 98 29.36 10.44 20.54
C THR A 98 28.45 9.21 20.44
N LYS A 99 28.39 8.38 21.47
CA LYS A 99 27.49 7.21 21.52
C LYS A 99 26.02 7.65 21.59
N MET A 100 25.69 8.61 22.46
CA MET A 100 24.34 9.15 22.58
C MET A 100 23.87 9.84 21.29
N ASP A 101 24.75 10.56 20.60
CA ASP A 101 24.42 11.21 19.33
C ASP A 101 24.12 10.18 18.24
N LYS A 102 24.90 9.08 18.18
CA LYS A 102 24.63 7.96 17.28
C LYS A 102 23.29 7.29 17.58
N GLU A 103 23.02 6.97 18.84
CA GLU A 103 21.74 6.37 19.27
C GLU A 103 20.57 7.29 18.94
N THR A 104 20.71 8.59 19.17
CA THR A 104 19.70 9.60 18.83
C THR A 104 19.46 9.66 17.32
N SER A 105 20.50 9.57 16.50
CA SER A 105 20.39 9.53 15.04
C SER A 105 19.64 8.28 14.57
N ILE A 106 19.96 7.12 15.15
CA ILE A 106 19.31 5.84 14.82
C ILE A 106 17.82 5.90 15.19
N LEU A 107 17.50 6.42 16.38
CA LEU A 107 16.10 6.57 16.83
C LEU A 107 15.32 7.52 15.91
N LYS A 108 15.93 8.62 15.45
CA LYS A 108 15.31 9.52 14.46
C LYS A 108 15.00 8.78 13.15
N GLU A 109 15.96 8.01 12.63
CA GLU A 109 15.75 7.23 11.40
C GLU A 109 14.65 6.18 11.57
N GLN A 110 14.58 5.51 12.73
CA GLN A 110 13.50 4.58 13.05
C GLN A 110 12.14 5.26 13.11
N ILE A 111 12.06 6.45 13.72
CA ILE A 111 10.84 7.26 13.76
C ILE A 111 10.37 7.59 12.33
N ASP A 112 11.29 7.99 11.45
CA ASP A 112 10.94 8.34 10.06
C ASP A 112 10.49 7.11 9.27
N LYS A 113 11.13 5.95 9.46
CA LYS A 113 10.68 4.68 8.89
C LYS A 113 9.27 4.33 9.35
N LEU A 114 8.97 4.44 10.64
CA LEU A 114 7.64 4.17 11.19
C LEU A 114 6.60 5.16 10.68
N LYS A 115 6.91 6.46 10.63
CA LYS A 115 6.01 7.47 10.05
C LYS A 115 5.67 7.19 8.59
N ASN A 116 6.65 6.78 7.79
CA ASN A 116 6.43 6.38 6.40
C ASN A 116 5.57 5.13 6.29
N ALA A 117 5.77 4.14 7.17
CA ALA A 117 4.93 2.95 7.21
C ALA A 117 3.49 3.28 7.59
N ILE A 118 3.27 4.12 8.61
CA ILE A 118 1.95 4.60 9.01
C ILE A 118 1.27 5.32 7.84
N LYS A 119 1.98 6.22 7.16
CA LYS A 119 1.43 6.94 6.00
C LYS A 119 0.96 5.97 4.91
N ARG A 120 1.80 5.00 4.53
CA ARG A 120 1.44 3.98 3.54
C ARG A 120 0.20 3.18 3.96
N GLU A 121 0.10 2.83 5.24
CA GLU A 121 -1.02 2.05 5.73
C GLU A 121 -2.32 2.87 5.80
N VAL A 122 -2.23 4.15 6.16
CA VAL A 122 -3.36 5.09 6.10
C VAL A 122 -3.83 5.31 4.66
N ASP A 123 -2.92 5.46 3.71
CA ASP A 123 -3.27 5.61 2.30
C ASP A 123 -3.95 4.34 1.76
N LYS A 124 -3.43 3.14 2.09
CA LYS A 124 -4.10 1.87 1.78
C LYS A 124 -5.49 1.75 2.43
N ALA A 125 -5.63 2.19 3.69
CA ALA A 125 -6.91 2.13 4.38
C ALA A 125 -7.96 3.02 3.70
N LYS A 126 -7.56 4.22 3.26
CA LYS A 126 -8.41 5.11 2.45
C LYS A 126 -8.76 4.51 1.09
N ASP A 127 -7.79 3.88 0.41
CA ASP A 127 -8.04 3.18 -0.85
C ASP A 127 -9.03 2.02 -0.67
N LEU A 128 -8.91 1.26 0.42
CA LEU A 128 -9.85 0.20 0.76
C LEU A 128 -11.23 0.75 1.13
N GLU A 129 -11.29 1.85 1.89
CA GLU A 129 -12.55 2.51 2.23
C GLU A 129 -13.27 3.03 0.99
N THR A 130 -12.55 3.68 0.07
CA THR A 130 -13.12 4.17 -1.19
C THR A 130 -13.59 3.02 -2.08
N LYS A 131 -12.81 1.93 -2.19
CA LYS A 131 -13.24 0.70 -2.87
C LYS A 131 -14.49 0.13 -2.22
N ALA A 132 -14.50 -0.09 -0.91
CA ALA A 132 -15.64 -0.62 -0.18
C ALA A 132 -16.88 0.26 -0.37
N ARG A 133 -16.72 1.58 -0.32
CA ARG A 133 -17.79 2.54 -0.59
C ARG A 133 -18.30 2.42 -2.03
N LEU A 134 -17.41 2.30 -3.03
CA LEU A 134 -17.79 2.09 -4.43
C LEU A 134 -18.58 0.78 -4.60
N PHE A 135 -18.10 -0.31 -3.98
CA PHE A 135 -18.79 -1.61 -3.97
C PHE A 135 -20.11 -1.59 -3.18
N SER A 136 -20.25 -0.69 -2.20
CA SER A 136 -21.47 -0.53 -1.40
C SER A 136 -22.49 0.46 -2.00
N PHE A 137 -22.10 1.26 -3.01
CA PHE A 137 -22.96 2.30 -3.59
C PHE A 137 -23.86 1.78 -4.72
N GLY A 138 -23.48 0.68 -5.37
CA GLY A 138 -24.42 -0.13 -6.13
C GLY A 138 -25.09 -1.12 -5.18
N GLU A 139 -26.36 -1.46 -5.42
CA GLU A 139 -26.92 -2.69 -4.86
C GLU A 139 -25.91 -3.80 -5.16
N PHE A 140 -25.17 -4.26 -4.16
CA PHE A 140 -24.30 -5.42 -4.28
C PHE A 140 -25.23 -6.61 -4.45
N LYS A 141 -25.67 -6.85 -5.69
CA LYS A 141 -26.49 -7.98 -6.07
C LYS A 141 -25.57 -9.20 -6.08
N SER A 142 -25.19 -9.63 -4.87
CA SER A 142 -24.43 -10.87 -4.64
C SER A 142 -25.08 -12.01 -5.40
N GLU A 143 -26.42 -12.05 -5.38
CA GLU A 143 -27.24 -13.00 -6.12
C GLU A 143 -26.97 -12.94 -7.64
N ASP A 144 -26.94 -11.75 -8.26
CA ASP A 144 -26.64 -11.63 -9.70
C ASP A 144 -25.21 -12.08 -10.04
N GLN A 145 -24.23 -11.80 -9.17
CA GLN A 145 -22.84 -12.24 -9.36
C GLN A 145 -22.69 -13.75 -9.16
N GLU A 146 -23.37 -14.32 -8.17
CA GLU A 146 -23.41 -15.76 -7.93
C GLU A 146 -24.07 -16.50 -9.10
N LEU A 147 -25.20 -15.98 -9.61
CA LEU A 147 -25.85 -16.50 -10.81
C LEU A 147 -24.95 -16.40 -12.04
N MET A 148 -24.23 -15.29 -12.20
CA MET A 148 -23.27 -15.13 -13.29
C MET A 148 -22.11 -16.12 -13.16
N LEU A 149 -21.57 -16.32 -11.95
CA LEU A 149 -20.50 -17.28 -11.69
C LEU A 149 -20.96 -18.71 -11.95
N GLU A 150 -22.17 -19.07 -11.54
CA GLU A 150 -22.76 -20.38 -11.82
C GLU A 150 -22.96 -20.59 -13.32
N ALA A 151 -23.46 -19.57 -14.03
CA ALA A 151 -23.60 -19.62 -15.49
C ALA A 151 -22.26 -19.75 -16.21
N LEU A 152 -21.21 -19.07 -15.74
CA LEU A 152 -19.85 -19.21 -16.27
C LEU A 152 -19.29 -20.60 -15.99
N ASN A 153 -19.44 -21.10 -14.76
CA ASN A 153 -18.97 -22.43 -14.39
C ASN A 153 -19.64 -23.50 -15.26
N LYS A 154 -20.95 -23.38 -15.49
CA LYS A 154 -21.68 -24.28 -16.40
C LYS A 154 -21.13 -24.23 -17.82
N LYS A 155 -20.83 -23.04 -18.36
CA LYS A 155 -20.19 -22.92 -19.70
C LYS A 155 -18.82 -23.58 -19.74
N VAL A 156 -18.01 -23.41 -18.68
CA VAL A 156 -16.70 -24.07 -18.59
C VAL A 156 -16.85 -25.59 -18.52
N GLU A 157 -17.81 -26.09 -17.75
CA GLU A 157 -18.14 -27.53 -17.71
C GLU A 157 -18.58 -28.05 -19.07
N ASP A 158 -19.43 -27.31 -19.77
CA ASP A 158 -19.89 -27.70 -21.10
C ASP A 158 -18.70 -27.80 -22.06
N VAL A 159 -17.82 -26.79 -22.11
CA VAL A 159 -16.60 -26.84 -22.95
C VAL A 159 -15.69 -27.99 -22.53
N TYR A 160 -15.45 -28.18 -21.23
CA TYR A 160 -14.63 -29.27 -20.71
C TYR A 160 -15.14 -30.65 -21.14
N LYS A 161 -16.46 -30.87 -21.04
CA LYS A 161 -17.12 -32.11 -21.49
C LYS A 161 -16.95 -32.38 -22.98
N HIS A 162 -17.03 -31.34 -23.80
CA HIS A 162 -16.88 -31.49 -25.26
C HIS A 162 -15.42 -31.66 -25.70
N CYS A 163 -14.47 -31.02 -25.02
CA CYS A 163 -13.06 -31.00 -25.43
C CYS A 163 -12.24 -32.15 -24.83
N ILE A 164 -12.55 -32.60 -23.61
CA ILE A 164 -11.72 -33.53 -22.84
C ILE A 164 -12.51 -34.77 -22.41
N GLY A 165 -13.72 -34.59 -21.87
CA GLY A 165 -14.58 -35.69 -21.41
C GLY A 165 -15.34 -35.38 -20.12
N GLU A 166 -16.01 -36.39 -19.54
CA GLU A 166 -16.80 -36.19 -18.33
C GLU A 166 -15.93 -35.89 -17.09
N ASN A 167 -16.41 -34.98 -16.24
CA ASN A 167 -15.75 -34.61 -15.00
C ASN A 167 -16.05 -35.63 -13.89
N GLU A 168 -15.36 -36.77 -13.92
CA GLU A 168 -15.53 -37.85 -12.92
C GLU A 168 -14.97 -37.48 -11.53
N ALA A 169 -14.10 -36.47 -11.44
CA ALA A 169 -13.32 -36.16 -10.25
C ALA A 169 -13.74 -34.87 -9.51
N ASN A 170 -14.90 -34.29 -9.85
CA ASN A 170 -15.37 -33.00 -9.28
C ASN A 170 -14.27 -31.91 -9.32
N ILE A 171 -13.59 -31.81 -10.46
CA ILE A 171 -12.46 -30.91 -10.67
C ILE A 171 -12.99 -29.46 -10.65
N GLY A 172 -12.30 -28.57 -9.92
CA GLY A 172 -12.69 -27.16 -9.83
C GLY A 172 -12.55 -26.40 -11.16
N THR A 173 -13.30 -25.30 -11.31
CA THR A 173 -13.37 -24.51 -12.56
C THR A 173 -12.02 -24.05 -13.09
N LEU A 174 -11.12 -23.60 -12.20
CA LEU A 174 -9.77 -23.18 -12.61
C LEU A 174 -8.98 -24.34 -13.21
N GLN A 175 -9.05 -25.51 -12.61
CA GLN A 175 -8.34 -26.68 -13.10
C GLN A 175 -8.98 -27.21 -14.41
N MET A 176 -10.31 -27.09 -14.57
CA MET A 176 -10.98 -27.36 -15.85
C MET A 176 -10.45 -26.44 -16.95
N LEU A 177 -10.31 -25.14 -16.67
CA LEU A 177 -9.74 -24.17 -17.62
C LEU A 177 -8.28 -24.51 -17.98
N THR A 178 -7.43 -24.81 -17.00
CA THR A 178 -6.04 -25.22 -17.27
C THR A 178 -5.96 -26.45 -18.17
N ASN A 179 -6.81 -27.44 -17.95
CA ASN A 179 -6.83 -28.64 -18.80
C ASN A 179 -7.32 -28.31 -20.22
N ILE A 180 -8.32 -27.41 -20.37
CA ILE A 180 -8.78 -26.93 -21.68
C ILE A 180 -7.65 -26.20 -22.40
N GLU A 181 -6.90 -25.34 -21.70
CA GLU A 181 -5.74 -24.63 -22.25
C GLU A 181 -4.68 -25.60 -22.75
N ASN A 182 -4.30 -26.60 -21.95
CA ASN A 182 -3.35 -27.63 -22.37
C ASN A 182 -3.84 -28.39 -23.60
N ARG A 183 -5.14 -28.74 -23.65
CA ARG A 183 -5.72 -29.42 -24.81
C ARG A 183 -5.70 -28.56 -26.07
N LEU A 184 -5.91 -27.25 -25.93
CA LEU A 184 -5.80 -26.31 -27.04
C LEU A 184 -4.36 -26.21 -27.55
N GLU A 185 -3.39 -26.17 -26.64
CA GLU A 185 -1.96 -26.14 -26.99
C GLU A 185 -1.55 -27.40 -27.75
N GLU A 186 -1.94 -28.60 -27.27
CA GLU A 186 -1.74 -29.86 -28.00
C GLU A 186 -2.32 -29.82 -29.42
N LEU A 187 -3.56 -29.32 -29.57
CA LEU A 187 -4.22 -29.23 -30.88
C LEU A 187 -3.50 -28.24 -31.80
N PHE A 188 -2.93 -27.15 -31.28
CA PHE A 188 -2.14 -26.23 -32.08
C PHE A 188 -0.84 -26.86 -32.55
N GLU A 189 -0.12 -27.57 -31.68
CA GLU A 189 1.08 -28.32 -32.06
C GLU A 189 0.76 -29.37 -33.14
N GLU A 190 -0.35 -30.10 -33.01
CA GLU A 190 -0.81 -31.06 -34.02
C GLU A 190 -1.08 -30.38 -35.37
N ILE A 191 -1.73 -29.21 -35.36
CA ILE A 191 -2.02 -28.44 -36.58
C ILE A 191 -0.74 -27.96 -37.27
N GLU A 192 0.26 -27.52 -36.51
CA GLU A 192 1.55 -27.06 -37.06
C GLU A 192 2.33 -28.19 -37.75
N ILE A 193 2.17 -29.43 -37.32
CA ILE A 193 2.87 -30.60 -37.89
C ILE A 193 2.15 -31.13 -39.15
N LEU A 194 0.88 -30.78 -39.38
CA LEU A 194 0.10 -31.32 -40.49
C LEU A 194 0.55 -30.77 -41.86
N PRO A 195 0.53 -31.60 -42.93
CA PRO A 195 0.88 -31.14 -44.27
C PRO A 195 -0.08 -30.07 -44.79
N GLN A 196 0.45 -28.89 -45.12
CA GLN A 196 -0.30 -27.71 -45.56
C GLN A 196 -1.30 -28.02 -46.69
N ASP A 197 -0.89 -28.82 -47.69
CA ASP A 197 -1.74 -29.17 -48.84
C ASP A 197 -3.04 -29.89 -48.46
N LYS A 198 -2.98 -30.74 -47.42
CA LYS A 198 -4.16 -31.48 -46.91
C LYS A 198 -5.05 -30.57 -46.07
N VAL A 199 -4.45 -29.65 -45.31
CA VAL A 199 -5.18 -28.65 -44.52
C VAL A 199 -5.96 -27.72 -45.44
N GLU A 200 -5.32 -27.17 -46.48
CA GLU A 200 -6.01 -26.31 -47.46
C GLU A 200 -7.16 -27.03 -48.19
N ALA A 201 -6.99 -28.31 -48.51
CA ALA A 201 -8.06 -29.11 -49.13
C ALA A 201 -9.23 -29.33 -48.15
N ALA A 202 -8.95 -29.60 -46.88
CA ALA A 202 -9.94 -29.76 -45.82
C ALA A 202 -10.67 -28.44 -45.53
N GLU A 203 -9.96 -27.31 -45.49
CA GLU A 203 -10.54 -25.97 -45.34
C GLU A 203 -11.47 -25.64 -46.50
N LYS A 204 -11.04 -25.87 -47.75
CA LYS A 204 -11.89 -25.67 -48.93
C LYS A 204 -13.14 -26.56 -48.90
N ALA A 205 -13.04 -27.78 -48.37
CA ALA A 205 -14.18 -28.69 -48.21
C ALA A 205 -15.15 -28.19 -47.13
N LYS A 206 -14.66 -27.82 -45.94
CA LYS A 206 -15.45 -27.25 -44.83
C LYS A 206 -16.13 -25.94 -45.23
N GLU A 207 -15.41 -25.06 -45.92
CA GLU A 207 -15.95 -23.80 -46.42
C GLU A 207 -17.04 -24.04 -47.47
N LYS A 208 -16.84 -25.02 -48.37
CA LYS A 208 -17.87 -25.42 -49.34
C LYS A 208 -19.11 -25.99 -48.64
N GLU A 209 -18.93 -26.84 -47.63
CA GLU A 209 -20.01 -27.39 -46.82
C GLU A 209 -20.80 -26.27 -46.11
N ARG A 210 -20.11 -25.32 -45.46
CA ARG A 210 -20.75 -24.18 -44.80
C ARG A 210 -21.61 -23.37 -45.77
N ARG A 211 -21.08 -23.06 -46.97
CA ARG A 211 -21.83 -22.35 -48.01
C ARG A 211 -23.03 -23.14 -48.51
N MET A 212 -22.91 -24.46 -48.62
CA MET A 212 -24.02 -25.33 -49.04
C MET A 212 -25.11 -25.33 -47.98
N ARG A 213 -24.77 -25.51 -46.70
CA ARG A 213 -25.73 -25.44 -45.59
C ARG A 213 -26.47 -24.10 -45.55
N GLN A 214 -25.75 -22.97 -45.65
CA GLN A 214 -26.38 -21.65 -45.70
C GLN A 214 -27.35 -21.47 -46.88
N ARG A 215 -27.06 -22.09 -48.03
CA ARG A 215 -27.97 -22.07 -49.19
C ARG A 215 -29.17 -22.96 -48.96
N GLU A 216 -28.98 -24.15 -48.39
CA GLU A 216 -30.06 -25.09 -48.05
C GLU A 216 -31.02 -24.47 -47.04
N ASP A 217 -30.51 -23.89 -45.96
CA ASP A 217 -31.31 -23.20 -44.94
C ASP A 217 -32.14 -22.06 -45.56
N LYS A 218 -31.55 -21.28 -46.47
CA LYS A 218 -32.26 -20.19 -47.16
C LYS A 218 -33.36 -20.70 -48.10
N VAL A 219 -33.10 -21.80 -48.81
CA VAL A 219 -34.10 -22.44 -49.68
C VAL A 219 -35.21 -23.05 -48.84
N GLU A 220 -34.88 -23.66 -47.70
CA GLU A 220 -35.85 -24.24 -46.78
C GLU A 220 -36.75 -23.16 -46.16
N GLN A 221 -36.18 -22.04 -45.70
CA GLN A 221 -36.96 -20.88 -45.24
C GLN A 221 -37.92 -20.35 -46.33
N GLN A 222 -37.45 -20.25 -47.57
CA GLN A 222 -38.30 -19.85 -48.70
C GLN A 222 -39.42 -20.85 -48.97
N LYS A 223 -39.15 -22.16 -48.86
CA LYS A 223 -40.16 -23.22 -48.99
C LYS A 223 -41.19 -23.12 -47.88
N ILE A 224 -40.77 -22.99 -46.62
CA ILE A 224 -41.67 -22.84 -45.47
C ILE A 224 -42.58 -21.62 -45.67
N HIS A 225 -42.02 -20.48 -46.08
CA HIS A 225 -42.82 -19.27 -46.33
C HIS A 225 -43.79 -19.45 -47.52
N GLN A 226 -43.38 -20.14 -48.59
CA GLN A 226 -44.27 -20.46 -49.70
C GLN A 226 -45.40 -21.42 -49.27
N GLU A 227 -45.07 -22.46 -48.52
CA GLU A 227 -46.01 -23.42 -47.97
C GLU A 227 -47.00 -22.74 -47.02
N GLU A 228 -46.54 -21.83 -46.16
CA GLU A 228 -47.40 -21.04 -45.28
C GLU A 228 -48.37 -20.16 -46.08
N ARG A 229 -47.89 -19.49 -47.13
CA ARG A 229 -48.76 -18.69 -48.04
C ARG A 229 -49.81 -19.54 -48.72
N ILE A 230 -49.43 -20.71 -49.24
CA ILE A 230 -50.34 -21.66 -49.89
C ILE A 230 -51.36 -22.18 -48.86
N ARG A 231 -50.90 -22.56 -47.67
CA ARG A 231 -51.76 -23.05 -46.57
C ARG A 231 -52.80 -22.00 -46.18
N ARG A 232 -52.38 -20.75 -46.01
CA ARG A 232 -53.26 -19.62 -45.68
C ARG A 232 -54.26 -19.32 -46.79
N ALA A 233 -53.85 -19.44 -48.06
CA ALA A 233 -54.75 -19.29 -49.21
C ALA A 233 -55.77 -20.43 -49.30
N LEU A 234 -55.36 -21.67 -49.07
CA LEU A 234 -56.25 -22.84 -49.03
C LEU A 234 -57.24 -22.76 -47.87
N GLU A 235 -56.79 -22.33 -46.69
CA GLU A 235 -57.66 -22.11 -45.53
C GLU A 235 -58.70 -21.03 -45.82
N ARG A 236 -58.31 -19.92 -46.45
CA ARG A 236 -59.22 -18.87 -46.92
C ARG A 236 -60.22 -19.37 -47.96
N ALA A 237 -59.80 -20.26 -48.87
CA ALA A 237 -60.68 -20.84 -49.89
C ALA A 237 -61.67 -21.86 -49.31
N LYS A 238 -61.27 -22.58 -48.26
CA LYS A 238 -62.14 -23.54 -47.52
C LYS A 238 -63.07 -22.85 -46.53
N ALA A 239 -62.72 -21.67 -46.04
CA ALA A 239 -63.58 -20.90 -45.15
C ALA A 239 -64.91 -20.59 -45.85
N GLU A 240 -66.02 -20.81 -45.12
CA GLU A 240 -67.33 -20.53 -45.68
C GLU A 240 -67.43 -19.06 -46.10
N PRO A 241 -67.98 -18.76 -47.30
CA PRO A 241 -68.14 -17.40 -47.76
C PRO A 241 -68.88 -16.57 -46.70
N LYS A 242 -68.25 -15.48 -46.23
CA LYS A 242 -68.84 -14.60 -45.22
C LYS A 242 -70.19 -14.09 -45.73
N LYS A 243 -71.29 -14.64 -45.18
CA LYS A 243 -72.65 -14.21 -45.51
C LYS A 243 -72.82 -12.77 -45.02
N ARG A 244 -72.87 -11.82 -45.95
CA ARG A 244 -73.18 -10.42 -45.64
C ARG A 244 -74.68 -10.33 -45.32
N THR A 245 -75.01 -10.15 -44.05
CA THR A 245 -76.38 -9.83 -43.63
C THR A 245 -76.57 -8.30 -43.75
N GLY A 246 -77.60 -7.87 -44.47
CA GLY A 246 -77.97 -6.45 -44.62
C GLY A 246 -77.53 -5.76 -45.91
N ARG A 247 -78.01 -4.52 -46.10
CA ARG A 247 -77.70 -3.67 -47.26
C ARG A 247 -76.23 -3.25 -47.20
N PRO A 248 -75.45 -3.36 -48.29
CA PRO A 248 -74.05 -2.94 -48.31
C PRO A 248 -73.94 -1.45 -47.93
N LEU A 249 -73.08 -1.16 -46.95
CA LEU A 249 -72.76 0.21 -46.57
C LEU A 249 -72.14 0.91 -47.78
N VAL A 250 -72.85 1.89 -48.34
CA VAL A 250 -72.33 2.74 -49.41
C VAL A 250 -71.46 3.79 -48.72
N PHE A 251 -70.15 3.67 -48.88
CA PHE A 251 -69.24 4.75 -48.48
C PHE A 251 -69.59 5.98 -49.31
N ARG A 252 -69.93 7.07 -48.63
CA ARG A 252 -70.02 8.38 -49.26
C ARG A 252 -68.59 8.84 -49.56
N SER A 253 -68.42 9.70 -50.56
CA SER A 253 -67.11 10.29 -50.87
C SER A 253 -66.43 10.77 -49.59
N GLU A 254 -65.23 10.25 -49.33
CA GLU A 254 -64.44 10.71 -48.19
C GLU A 254 -64.11 12.20 -48.41
N PRO A 255 -64.27 13.06 -47.39
CA PRO A 255 -63.80 14.44 -47.50
C PRO A 255 -62.31 14.44 -47.84
N PRO A 256 -61.78 15.45 -48.57
CA PRO A 256 -60.37 15.52 -48.92
C PRO A 256 -59.53 15.31 -47.65
N SER A 257 -58.78 14.22 -47.61
CA SER A 257 -57.87 13.96 -46.51
C SER A 257 -56.78 15.04 -46.56
N PHE A 258 -56.63 15.77 -45.47
CA PHE A 258 -55.34 16.40 -45.22
C PHE A 258 -54.37 15.22 -45.07
N LEU A 259 -53.35 15.18 -45.93
CA LEU A 259 -52.20 14.31 -45.75
C LEU A 259 -51.63 14.62 -44.36
N LYS A 260 -52.04 13.86 -43.35
CA LYS A 260 -51.11 13.56 -42.28
C LYS A 260 -50.10 12.68 -42.96
N GLU A 261 -48.87 13.17 -43.05
CA GLU A 261 -47.71 12.33 -43.27
C GLU A 261 -47.92 11.08 -42.40
N GLU A 262 -47.91 9.91 -43.05
CA GLU A 262 -47.91 8.67 -42.29
C GLU A 262 -46.72 8.76 -41.34
N ASP A 263 -46.91 8.33 -40.10
CA ASP A 263 -45.81 8.25 -39.15
C ASP A 263 -44.92 7.10 -39.61
N ASP A 264 -44.09 7.40 -40.61
CA ASP A 264 -43.09 6.55 -41.23
C ASP A 264 -42.09 6.06 -40.17
N GLY A 265 -42.12 6.60 -38.95
CA GLY A 265 -41.30 6.18 -37.82
C GLY A 265 -41.39 4.68 -37.52
N SER A 266 -42.52 4.01 -37.82
CA SER A 266 -42.62 2.55 -37.59
C SER A 266 -41.93 1.71 -38.67
N GLU A 267 -41.94 2.15 -39.94
CA GLU A 267 -41.21 1.50 -41.03
C GLU A 267 -39.73 1.92 -41.07
N GLN A 268 -39.42 3.13 -40.61
CA GLN A 268 -38.05 3.61 -40.41
C GLN A 268 -37.40 2.91 -39.22
N ALA A 269 -38.11 2.71 -38.10
CA ALA A 269 -37.55 1.98 -36.95
C ALA A 269 -37.24 0.52 -37.28
N THR A 270 -38.12 -0.18 -38.01
CA THR A 270 -37.84 -1.56 -38.43
C THR A 270 -36.71 -1.64 -39.44
N ARG A 271 -36.60 -0.66 -40.34
CA ARG A 271 -35.48 -0.57 -41.28
C ARG A 271 -34.15 -0.22 -40.60
N GLU A 272 -34.15 0.71 -39.65
CA GLU A 272 -32.97 1.08 -38.86
C GLU A 272 -32.51 -0.11 -37.99
N GLU A 273 -33.44 -0.87 -37.42
CA GLU A 273 -33.15 -2.07 -36.64
C GLU A 273 -32.56 -3.19 -37.52
N GLU A 274 -33.08 -3.36 -38.75
CA GLU A 274 -32.49 -4.26 -39.75
C GLU A 274 -31.10 -3.81 -40.24
N GLU A 275 -30.89 -2.50 -40.45
CA GLU A 275 -29.61 -1.93 -40.86
C GLU A 275 -28.57 -2.00 -39.72
N LEU A 276 -28.95 -1.74 -38.48
CA LEU A 276 -28.11 -1.92 -37.29
C LEU A 276 -27.71 -3.39 -37.10
N ALA A 277 -28.64 -4.33 -37.28
CA ALA A 277 -28.34 -5.76 -37.22
C ALA A 277 -27.36 -6.20 -38.32
N TYR A 278 -27.39 -5.55 -39.49
CA TYR A 278 -26.47 -5.82 -40.60
C TYR A 278 -25.06 -5.22 -40.40
N TYR A 279 -24.92 -4.08 -39.71
CA TYR A 279 -23.63 -3.41 -39.49
C TYR A 279 -22.89 -3.85 -38.21
N PHE A 280 -23.59 -4.39 -37.21
CA PHE A 280 -23.02 -4.79 -35.92
C PHE A 280 -22.97 -6.31 -35.69
N THR A 281 -23.10 -7.11 -36.75
CA THR A 281 -22.68 -8.52 -36.80
C THR A 281 -21.32 -8.67 -37.46
#